data_AF-A0A803W5Y8-F1
#
_entry.id   AF-A0A803W5Y8-F1
#
_cell.length_a   1.000
_cell.length_b   1.000
_cell.length_c   1.000
_cell.angle_alpha   90.00
_cell.angle_beta   90.00
_cell.angle_gamma   90.00
#
_symmetry.space_group_name_H-M   'P 1'
#
loop_
_entity.id
_entity.type
_entity.pdbx_description
1 polymer ?
#
loop_
_entity_poly.entity_id
_entity_poly.type
_entity_poly.pdbx_seq_one_letter_code
_entity_poly.pdbx_strand_id
1 'polypeptide(L)'
;QNEKEKLTWSDRMPGYAANFGLILFMVMLTFSAVFGVIVYRITTAAALSFSTNETTRSNVRVTVTATAVIINLVVVLILDEIYGAVAKWLTEIEIPKTEKTFEERLILKAFLLKFVNSYASIFYVAFFKGRFVGRPGRYVYVFEGYRMEECAPGGCLMELCIQLSIIMLGKQLIQNNLFEIGIPKLKKLFRKLKDERTEVKEMDTNQSKDPQQWDLDYILEPFTGLTPEYMEMIIQFGFVTLFVASFPLAPVFALLNNIIEVRLDAKKFVTELRRPDTVREKDIGIWYNILSGIGKLSVIINVSVWLHQFLTMILGNGTMHGFINHTLSYFNVSQLKAGTQPENSLFAQEVSFCRFKDYREPPWSPHQYEFSKQYWAVLSARLAFVILFQNLVMFLSVLVDWMIPDIPKDISEQIKKEKTVLVDFFLKEEHEKLKLIESFIARDKQKRRSGTKSRRTRAASFSQCHRSPKGSFTSFSSQHTVV
;
A
#
# COMPACT_ATOMS: atom_id res chain seq x y z
N GLN A 1 35.55 27.21 -4.44
CA GLN A 1 34.94 26.39 -5.51
C GLN A 1 34.98 24.94 -5.07
N ASN A 2 33.93 24.45 -4.41
CA ASN A 2 33.74 23.00 -4.25
C ASN A 2 32.70 22.61 -5.30
N GLU A 3 33.17 22.19 -6.48
CA GLU A 3 32.29 21.51 -7.42
C GLU A 3 31.77 20.26 -6.72
N LYS A 4 30.44 20.20 -6.50
CA LYS A 4 29.78 18.99 -6.05
C LYS A 4 30.07 17.91 -7.09
N GLU A 5 31.00 17.01 -6.80
CA GLU A 5 31.31 15.85 -7.63
C GLU A 5 29.99 15.14 -7.97
N LYS A 6 29.64 15.13 -9.26
CA LYS A 6 28.47 14.40 -9.73
C LYS A 6 28.86 12.92 -9.76
N LEU A 7 28.43 12.18 -8.73
CA LEU A 7 28.50 10.71 -8.69
C LEU A 7 28.08 10.13 -10.04
N THR A 8 28.99 9.38 -10.67
CA THR A 8 28.75 8.81 -12.00
C THR A 8 27.85 7.57 -11.90
N TRP A 9 27.33 7.11 -13.03
CA TRP A 9 26.49 5.89 -13.09
C TRP A 9 27.25 4.65 -12.59
N SER A 10 28.57 4.61 -12.80
CA SER A 10 29.44 3.51 -12.35
C SER A 10 29.53 3.43 -10.82
N ASP A 11 29.49 4.55 -10.12
CA ASP A 11 29.58 4.60 -8.65
C ASP A 11 28.25 4.21 -7.99
N ARG A 12 27.13 4.42 -8.70
CA ARG A 12 25.77 4.12 -8.19
C ARG A 12 25.33 2.69 -8.43
N MET A 13 25.86 2.01 -9.45
CA MET A 13 25.47 0.64 -9.80
C MET A 13 25.70 -0.39 -8.68
N PRO A 14 26.85 -0.39 -7.97
CA PRO A 14 27.04 -1.27 -6.82
C PRO A 14 26.05 -0.98 -5.69
N GLY A 15 25.74 0.30 -5.45
CA GLY A 15 24.72 0.72 -4.48
C GLY A 15 23.32 0.23 -4.85
N TYR A 16 22.93 0.34 -6.12
CA TYR A 16 21.65 -0.20 -6.59
C TYR A 16 21.57 -1.72 -6.51
N ALA A 17 22.66 -2.42 -6.82
CA ALA A 17 22.72 -3.88 -6.70
C ALA A 17 22.62 -4.33 -5.23
N ALA A 18 23.33 -3.65 -4.31
CA ALA A 18 23.23 -3.91 -2.87
C ALA A 18 21.82 -3.65 -2.33
N ASN A 19 21.18 -2.57 -2.80
CA ASN A 19 19.82 -2.23 -2.38
C ASN A 19 18.79 -3.22 -2.90
N PHE A 20 18.92 -3.64 -4.15
CA PHE A 20 18.08 -4.70 -4.71
C PHE A 20 18.29 -6.02 -3.96
N GLY A 21 19.53 -6.38 -3.66
CA GLY A 21 19.87 -7.56 -2.86
C GLY A 21 19.28 -7.50 -1.44
N LEU A 22 19.33 -6.34 -0.78
CA LEU A 22 18.77 -6.15 0.56
C LEU A 22 17.23 -6.19 0.55
N ILE A 23 16.59 -5.58 -0.45
CA ILE A 23 15.12 -5.67 -0.61
C ILE A 23 14.72 -7.12 -0.83
N LEU A 24 15.43 -7.86 -1.68
CA LEU A 24 15.18 -9.29 -1.90
C LEU A 24 15.36 -10.10 -0.61
N PHE A 25 16.42 -9.82 0.15
CA PHE A 25 16.64 -10.44 1.46
C PHE A 25 15.48 -10.15 2.43
N MET A 26 15.00 -8.91 2.51
CA MET A 26 13.87 -8.56 3.37
C MET A 26 12.56 -9.22 2.93
N VAL A 27 12.34 -9.36 1.62
CA VAL A 27 11.24 -10.15 1.06
C VAL A 27 11.38 -11.63 1.49
N MET A 28 12.57 -12.22 1.41
CA MET A 28 12.78 -13.60 1.91
C MET A 28 12.53 -13.72 3.41
N LEU A 29 12.85 -12.68 4.19
CA LEU A 29 12.56 -12.63 5.63
C LEU A 29 11.05 -12.59 5.91
N THR A 30 10.24 -11.90 5.10
CA THR A 30 8.77 -12.00 5.23
C THR A 30 8.28 -13.42 4.99
N PHE A 31 8.78 -14.10 3.95
CA PHE A 31 8.39 -15.46 3.64
C PHE A 31 8.81 -16.44 4.74
N SER A 32 9.98 -16.25 5.36
CA SER A 32 10.41 -17.06 6.49
C SER A 32 9.55 -16.80 7.74
N ALA A 33 9.13 -15.55 7.99
CA ALA A 33 8.20 -15.23 9.09
C ALA A 33 6.83 -15.89 8.89
N VAL A 34 6.26 -15.82 7.69
CA VAL A 34 5.02 -16.51 7.33
C VAL A 34 5.18 -18.02 7.49
N PHE A 35 6.31 -18.58 7.05
CA PHE A 35 6.64 -19.98 7.26
C PHE A 35 6.74 -20.34 8.75
N GLY A 36 7.30 -19.48 9.59
CA GLY A 36 7.32 -19.64 11.05
C GLY A 36 5.92 -19.71 11.66
N VAL A 37 5.00 -18.85 11.22
CA VAL A 37 3.58 -18.89 11.66
C VAL A 37 2.91 -20.20 11.24
N ILE A 38 3.24 -20.72 10.05
CA ILE A 38 2.71 -22.02 9.58
C ILE A 38 3.23 -23.16 10.47
N VAL A 39 4.53 -23.18 10.79
CA VAL A 39 5.11 -24.17 11.71
C VAL A 39 4.47 -24.08 13.10
N TYR A 40 4.22 -22.86 13.61
CA TYR A 40 3.50 -22.65 14.85
C TYR A 40 2.09 -23.27 14.81
N ARG A 41 1.33 -23.06 13.73
CA ARG A 41 -0.01 -23.65 13.59
C ARG A 41 0.03 -25.17 13.59
N ILE A 42 0.97 -25.77 12.85
CA ILE A 42 1.09 -27.22 12.76
C ILE A 42 1.45 -27.83 14.12
N THR A 43 2.44 -27.26 14.81
CA THR A 43 2.89 -27.77 16.12
C THR A 43 1.82 -27.59 17.19
N THR A 44 1.14 -26.45 17.20
CA THR A 44 0.07 -26.15 18.18
C THR A 44 -1.17 -27.00 17.93
N ALA A 45 -1.56 -27.22 16.67
CA ALA A 45 -2.64 -28.14 16.31
C ALA A 45 -2.35 -29.57 16.77
N ALA A 46 -1.12 -30.05 16.56
CA ALA A 46 -0.69 -31.36 17.05
C ALA A 46 -0.76 -31.41 18.59
N ALA A 47 -0.14 -30.45 19.29
CA ALA A 47 -0.12 -30.40 20.75
C ALA A 47 -1.53 -30.37 21.38
N LEU A 48 -2.44 -29.54 20.86
CA LEU A 48 -3.82 -29.47 21.36
C LEU A 48 -4.64 -30.73 21.02
N SER A 49 -4.34 -31.42 19.92
CA SER A 49 -5.00 -32.69 19.60
C SER A 49 -4.64 -33.82 20.57
N PHE A 50 -3.45 -33.75 21.19
CA PHE A 50 -3.00 -34.66 22.26
C PHE A 50 -3.36 -34.17 23.67
N SER A 51 -4.00 -33.00 23.81
CA SER A 51 -4.37 -32.48 25.13
C SER A 51 -5.46 -33.33 25.78
N THR A 52 -5.37 -33.51 27.10
CA THR A 52 -6.26 -34.34 27.91
C THR A 52 -7.66 -33.74 28.11
N ASN A 53 -7.85 -32.45 27.83
CA ASN A 53 -9.14 -31.75 28.01
C ASN A 53 -10.04 -31.90 26.77
N GLU A 54 -11.22 -32.53 26.94
CA GLU A 54 -12.18 -32.75 25.84
C GLU A 54 -12.73 -31.45 25.20
N THR A 55 -12.88 -30.39 25.99
CA THR A 55 -13.33 -29.06 25.51
C THR A 55 -12.29 -28.41 24.60
N THR A 56 -11.01 -28.58 24.92
CA THR A 56 -9.90 -28.11 24.09
C THR A 56 -9.81 -28.95 22.82
N ARG A 57 -9.97 -30.27 22.92
CA ARG A 57 -9.92 -31.22 21.80
C ARG A 57 -11.06 -31.04 20.78
N SER A 58 -12.25 -30.64 21.21
CA SER A 58 -13.37 -30.34 20.31
C SER A 58 -13.23 -29.00 19.58
N ASN A 59 -12.57 -28.01 20.19
CA ASN A 59 -12.43 -26.66 19.65
C ASN A 59 -11.04 -26.33 19.08
N VAL A 60 -10.11 -27.30 18.99
CA VAL A 60 -8.71 -27.11 18.57
C VAL A 60 -8.60 -26.24 17.33
N ARG A 61 -9.43 -26.50 16.30
CA ARG A 61 -9.36 -25.78 15.03
C ARG A 61 -9.64 -24.29 15.19
N VAL A 62 -10.69 -23.93 15.94
CA VAL A 62 -11.07 -22.53 16.16
C VAL A 62 -10.01 -21.83 17.01
N THR A 63 -9.55 -22.47 18.08
CA THR A 63 -8.51 -21.92 18.95
C THR A 63 -7.21 -21.69 18.20
N VAL A 64 -6.69 -22.68 17.46
CA VAL A 64 -5.44 -22.57 16.70
C VAL A 64 -5.54 -21.53 15.59
N THR A 65 -6.66 -21.47 14.87
CA THR A 65 -6.84 -20.46 13.82
C THR A 65 -6.89 -19.05 14.40
N ALA A 66 -7.65 -18.83 15.48
CA ALA A 66 -7.73 -17.53 16.14
C ALA A 66 -6.36 -17.08 16.73
N THR A 67 -5.70 -17.94 17.51
CA THR A 67 -4.39 -17.59 18.11
C THR A 67 -3.33 -17.34 17.05
N ALA A 68 -3.32 -18.13 15.98
CA ALA A 68 -2.34 -17.94 14.92
C ALA A 68 -2.60 -16.68 14.09
N VAL A 69 -3.85 -16.27 13.86
CA VAL A 69 -4.14 -14.99 13.21
C VAL A 69 -3.69 -13.82 14.10
N ILE A 70 -3.89 -13.90 15.42
CA ILE A 70 -3.42 -12.85 16.36
C ILE A 70 -1.90 -12.77 16.37
N ILE A 71 -1.19 -13.90 16.46
CA ILE A 71 0.27 -13.94 16.42
C ILE A 71 0.78 -13.37 15.09
N ASN A 72 0.16 -13.76 13.97
CA ASN A 72 0.50 -13.22 12.66
C ASN A 72 0.31 -11.69 12.60
N LEU A 73 -0.78 -11.17 13.17
CA LEU A 73 -1.02 -9.72 13.26
C LEU A 73 0.10 -9.02 14.06
N VAL A 74 0.49 -9.55 15.21
CA VAL A 74 1.58 -9.00 16.04
C VAL A 74 2.91 -8.99 15.27
N VAL A 75 3.24 -10.10 14.59
CA VAL A 75 4.46 -10.20 13.78
C VAL A 75 4.45 -9.19 12.64
N VAL A 76 3.32 -9.04 11.94
CA VAL A 76 3.17 -8.05 10.86
C VAL A 76 3.38 -6.63 11.38
N LEU A 77 2.81 -6.28 12.53
CA LEU A 77 2.98 -4.96 13.15
C LEU A 77 4.44 -4.66 13.50
N ILE A 78 5.17 -5.63 14.07
CA ILE A 78 6.59 -5.46 14.41
C ILE A 78 7.44 -5.31 13.15
N LEU A 79 7.21 -6.16 12.14
CA LEU A 79 7.96 -6.11 10.89
C LEU A 79 7.69 -4.83 10.08
N ASP A 80 6.47 -4.29 10.12
CA ASP A 80 6.12 -3.04 9.43
C ASP A 80 6.96 -1.85 9.92
N GLU A 81 7.23 -1.76 11.23
CA GLU A 81 8.10 -0.73 11.81
C GLU A 81 9.57 -0.92 11.41
N ILE A 82 10.06 -2.15 11.46
CA ILE A 82 11.42 -2.50 11.03
C ILE A 82 11.61 -2.14 9.54
N TYR A 83 10.65 -2.49 8.69
CA TYR A 83 10.73 -2.17 7.27
C TYR A 83 10.64 -0.68 6.97
N GLY A 84 9.87 0.09 7.75
CA GLY A 84 9.88 1.55 7.67
C GLY A 84 11.26 2.14 7.94
N ALA A 85 11.89 1.71 9.04
CA ALA A 85 13.23 2.17 9.43
C ALA A 85 14.30 1.77 8.40
N VAL A 86 14.28 0.52 7.93
CA VAL A 86 15.21 0.01 6.91
C VAL A 86 15.03 0.75 5.58
N ALA A 87 13.79 1.00 5.13
CA ALA A 87 13.54 1.71 3.88
C ALA A 87 14.09 3.14 3.91
N LYS A 88 13.97 3.82 5.05
CA LYS A 88 14.56 5.15 5.26
C LYS A 88 16.09 5.10 5.20
N TRP A 89 16.70 4.23 6.00
CA TRP A 89 18.15 4.03 6.02
C TRP A 89 18.72 3.69 4.63
N LEU A 90 18.04 2.79 3.90
CA LEU A 90 18.43 2.39 2.55
C LEU A 90 18.36 3.54 1.55
N THR A 91 17.42 4.46 1.74
CA THR A 91 17.25 5.61 0.83
C THR A 91 18.22 6.73 1.16
N GLU A 92 18.63 6.89 2.44
CA GLU A 92 19.71 7.79 2.85
C GLU A 92 21.06 7.37 2.23
N ILE A 93 21.34 6.06 2.17
CA ILE A 93 22.55 5.52 1.54
C ILE A 93 22.60 5.78 0.02
N GLU A 94 21.44 5.86 -0.66
CA GLU A 94 21.41 6.14 -2.10
C GLU A 94 21.78 7.57 -2.48
N ILE A 95 21.80 8.49 -1.52
CA ILE A 95 22.11 9.93 -1.69
C ILE A 95 21.40 10.48 -2.96
N PRO A 96 20.06 10.50 -2.99
CA PRO A 96 19.32 11.05 -4.12
C PRO A 96 19.57 12.56 -4.27
N LYS A 97 19.49 13.04 -5.52
CA LYS A 97 19.86 14.42 -5.88
C LYS A 97 18.86 15.46 -5.39
N THR A 98 17.59 15.10 -5.27
CA THR A 98 16.50 16.00 -4.88
C THR A 98 15.61 15.33 -3.84
N GLU A 99 14.96 16.15 -3.01
CA GLU A 99 14.02 15.69 -1.98
C GLU A 99 12.83 14.94 -2.59
N LYS A 100 12.27 15.43 -3.71
CA LYS A 100 11.24 14.70 -4.46
C LYS A 100 11.68 13.30 -4.86
N THR A 101 12.90 13.15 -5.39
CA THR A 101 13.44 11.82 -5.74
C THR A 101 13.71 10.96 -4.49
N PHE A 102 14.07 11.57 -3.36
CA PHE A 102 14.21 10.86 -2.09
C PHE A 102 12.86 10.28 -1.65
N GLU A 103 11.81 11.09 -1.62
CA GLU A 103 10.47 10.69 -1.23
C GLU A 103 9.90 9.61 -2.16
N GLU A 104 9.96 9.79 -3.49
CA GLU A 104 9.44 8.81 -4.45
C GLU A 104 10.11 7.43 -4.28
N ARG A 105 11.43 7.39 -4.07
CA ARG A 105 12.16 6.13 -3.85
C ARG A 105 11.88 5.52 -2.48
N LEU A 106 11.76 6.35 -1.45
CA LEU A 106 11.38 5.89 -0.11
C LEU A 106 9.99 5.26 -0.12
N ILE A 107 9.02 5.94 -0.73
CA ILE A 107 7.63 5.47 -0.87
C ILE A 107 7.61 4.12 -1.58
N LEU A 108 8.28 3.99 -2.73
CA LEU A 108 8.26 2.76 -3.52
C LEU A 108 8.86 1.58 -2.74
N LYS A 109 10.00 1.76 -2.06
CA LYS A 109 10.65 0.69 -1.29
C LYS A 109 9.83 0.31 -0.06
N ALA A 110 9.37 1.30 0.70
CA ALA A 110 8.55 1.08 1.88
C ALA A 110 7.24 0.39 1.51
N PHE A 111 6.60 0.80 0.41
CA PHE A 111 5.39 0.18 -0.11
C PHE A 111 5.62 -1.29 -0.48
N LEU A 112 6.67 -1.61 -1.25
CA LEU A 112 6.94 -3.00 -1.63
C LEU A 112 7.14 -3.92 -0.42
N LEU A 113 7.92 -3.47 0.58
CA LEU A 113 8.17 -4.26 1.79
C LEU A 113 6.88 -4.43 2.62
N LYS A 114 6.14 -3.35 2.85
CA LYS A 114 4.87 -3.39 3.60
C LYS A 114 3.78 -4.18 2.87
N PHE A 115 3.73 -4.11 1.54
CA PHE A 115 2.83 -4.89 0.70
C PHE A 115 3.11 -6.39 0.87
N VAL A 116 4.37 -6.82 0.68
CA VAL A 116 4.70 -8.24 0.85
C VAL A 116 4.42 -8.69 2.28
N ASN A 117 4.81 -7.93 3.30
CA ASN A 117 4.55 -8.28 4.69
C ASN A 117 3.05 -8.42 5.01
N SER A 118 2.25 -7.45 4.59
CA SER A 118 0.80 -7.42 4.88
C SER A 118 0.03 -8.50 4.14
N TYR A 119 0.40 -8.81 2.88
CA TYR A 119 -0.37 -9.74 2.04
C TYR A 119 0.21 -11.15 1.95
N ALA A 120 1.48 -11.41 2.30
CA ALA A 120 2.09 -12.75 2.12
C ALA A 120 1.33 -13.85 2.87
N SER A 121 0.93 -13.59 4.13
CA SER A 121 0.15 -14.54 4.92
C SER A 121 -1.22 -14.84 4.32
N ILE A 122 -1.84 -13.84 3.68
CA ILE A 122 -3.17 -13.95 3.06
C ILE A 122 -3.05 -14.69 1.71
N PHE A 123 -2.04 -14.37 0.91
CA PHE A 123 -1.74 -15.09 -0.33
C PHE A 123 -1.44 -16.57 -0.09
N TYR A 124 -0.73 -16.89 1.00
CA TYR A 124 -0.51 -18.27 1.40
C TYR A 124 -1.84 -19.01 1.63
N VAL A 125 -2.74 -18.45 2.43
CA VAL A 125 -4.04 -19.07 2.74
C VAL A 125 -4.94 -19.16 1.50
N ALA A 126 -4.89 -18.16 0.62
CA ALA A 126 -5.71 -18.13 -0.60
C ALA A 126 -5.26 -19.13 -1.68
N PHE A 127 -3.94 -19.28 -1.91
CA PHE A 127 -3.42 -20.00 -3.08
C PHE A 127 -2.65 -21.28 -2.76
N PHE A 128 -1.96 -21.34 -1.62
CA PHE A 128 -1.01 -22.42 -1.32
C PHE A 128 -1.55 -23.42 -0.30
N LYS A 129 -2.33 -22.96 0.69
CA LYS A 129 -2.86 -23.79 1.76
C LYS A 129 -3.77 -24.90 1.21
N GLY A 130 -3.55 -26.14 1.65
CA GLY A 130 -4.33 -27.32 1.24
C GLY A 130 -4.09 -27.82 -0.20
N ARG A 131 -3.24 -27.17 -1.00
CA ARG A 131 -3.03 -27.54 -2.41
C ARG A 131 -1.92 -28.59 -2.61
N PHE A 132 -0.89 -28.55 -1.78
CA PHE A 132 0.32 -29.37 -1.90
C PHE A 132 0.41 -30.51 -0.85
N VAL A 133 -0.73 -30.97 -0.34
CA VAL A 133 -0.77 -31.97 0.75
C VAL A 133 -0.46 -33.39 0.27
N GLY A 134 -0.72 -33.68 -1.01
CA GLY A 134 -0.57 -35.02 -1.59
C GLY A 134 -1.85 -35.84 -1.44
N ARG A 135 -1.70 -37.16 -1.21
CA ARG A 135 -2.82 -38.10 -1.02
C ARG A 135 -2.69 -38.86 0.29
N PRO A 136 -3.79 -39.37 0.86
CA PRO A 136 -3.71 -40.34 1.94
C PRO A 136 -2.77 -41.51 1.56
N GLY A 137 -1.90 -41.91 2.48
CA GLY A 137 -0.83 -42.91 2.25
C GLY A 137 0.52 -42.34 1.79
N ARG A 138 0.53 -41.19 1.10
CA ARG A 138 1.77 -40.47 0.72
C ARG A 138 1.56 -38.96 0.82
N TYR A 139 1.61 -38.46 2.05
CA TYR A 139 1.60 -37.03 2.33
C TYR A 139 2.95 -36.40 2.01
N VAL A 140 2.92 -35.11 1.67
CA VAL A 140 4.13 -34.29 1.60
C VAL A 140 4.46 -33.84 3.02
N TYR A 141 5.60 -34.31 3.52
CA TYR A 141 6.14 -33.92 4.82
C TYR A 141 7.15 -32.80 4.62
N VAL A 142 7.06 -31.76 5.43
CA VAL A 142 8.05 -30.68 5.51
C VAL A 142 9.03 -31.02 6.62
N PHE A 143 10.33 -30.88 6.31
CA PHE A 143 11.44 -31.29 7.18
C PHE A 143 11.30 -32.73 7.72
N GLU A 144 10.79 -33.64 6.87
CA GLU A 144 10.61 -35.08 7.14
C GLU A 144 9.73 -35.47 8.35
N GLY A 145 9.26 -34.52 9.17
CA GLY A 145 8.49 -34.79 10.39
C GLY A 145 7.07 -34.20 10.42
N TYR A 146 6.80 -33.10 9.69
CA TYR A 146 5.53 -32.37 9.83
C TYR A 146 4.66 -32.47 8.58
N ARG A 147 3.38 -32.84 8.75
CA ARG A 147 2.38 -32.89 7.66
C ARG A 147 1.95 -31.47 7.27
N MET A 148 1.86 -31.21 5.97
CA MET A 148 1.33 -29.94 5.44
C MET A 148 -0.12 -29.69 5.85
N GLU A 149 -0.47 -28.41 6.07
CA GLU A 149 -1.81 -28.01 6.49
C GLU A 149 -2.89 -28.34 5.46
N GLU A 150 -4.02 -28.84 5.97
CA GLU A 150 -5.24 -29.09 5.21
C GLU A 150 -6.27 -27.97 5.42
N CYS A 151 -7.09 -27.72 4.41
CA CYS A 151 -8.26 -26.86 4.54
C CYS A 151 -9.40 -27.60 5.27
N ALA A 152 -10.29 -26.84 5.92
CA ALA A 152 -11.56 -27.37 6.41
C ALA A 152 -12.42 -27.95 5.25
N PRO A 153 -13.38 -28.86 5.54
CA PRO A 153 -14.30 -29.41 4.53
C PRO A 153 -15.08 -28.34 3.75
N GLY A 154 -15.41 -27.21 4.40
CA GLY A 154 -16.03 -26.04 3.80
C GLY A 154 -15.10 -25.15 2.97
N GLY A 155 -13.82 -25.51 2.85
CA GLY A 155 -12.79 -24.75 2.14
C GLY A 155 -11.99 -23.80 3.04
N CYS A 156 -10.95 -23.20 2.47
CA CYS A 156 -10.10 -22.21 3.15
C CYS A 156 -10.66 -20.77 3.09
N LEU A 157 -11.80 -20.54 2.40
CA LEU A 157 -12.38 -19.20 2.22
C LEU A 157 -12.83 -18.58 3.55
N MET A 158 -13.47 -19.36 4.43
CA MET A 158 -13.88 -18.86 5.75
C MET A 158 -12.68 -18.45 6.61
N GLU A 159 -11.58 -19.22 6.55
CA GLU A 159 -10.33 -18.85 7.23
C GLU A 159 -9.75 -17.55 6.65
N LEU A 160 -9.76 -17.41 5.32
CA LEU A 160 -9.32 -16.19 4.64
C LEU A 160 -10.17 -14.98 5.07
N CYS A 161 -11.49 -15.11 5.11
CA CYS A 161 -12.41 -14.04 5.52
C CYS A 161 -12.18 -13.62 6.98
N ILE A 162 -12.00 -14.60 7.88
CA ILE A 162 -11.70 -14.32 9.29
C ILE A 162 -10.35 -13.60 9.41
N GLN A 163 -9.34 -14.07 8.69
CA GLN A 163 -8.01 -13.45 8.69
C GLN A 163 -8.04 -12.03 8.14
N LEU A 164 -8.73 -11.79 7.01
CA LEU A 164 -8.91 -10.45 6.44
C LEU A 164 -9.66 -9.53 7.39
N SER A 165 -10.72 -10.02 8.02
CA SER A 165 -11.51 -9.23 8.98
C SER A 165 -10.69 -8.84 10.19
N ILE A 166 -9.94 -9.78 10.78
CA ILE A 166 -9.10 -9.50 11.95
C ILE A 166 -7.91 -8.60 11.60
N ILE A 167 -7.28 -8.76 10.43
CA ILE A 167 -6.17 -7.89 10.02
C ILE A 167 -6.68 -6.48 9.71
N MET A 168 -7.76 -6.34 8.96
CA MET A 168 -8.30 -5.02 8.58
C MET A 168 -8.90 -4.27 9.78
N LEU A 169 -9.68 -4.95 10.63
CA LEU A 169 -10.22 -4.34 11.85
C LEU A 169 -9.15 -4.16 12.92
N GLY A 170 -8.29 -5.16 13.10
CA GLY A 170 -7.25 -5.16 14.13
C GLY A 170 -6.17 -4.13 13.85
N LYS A 171 -5.69 -4.01 12.60
CA LYS A 171 -4.72 -3.00 12.21
C LYS A 171 -5.30 -1.60 12.42
N GLN A 172 -6.53 -1.33 11.95
CA GLN A 172 -7.17 -0.03 12.16
C GLN A 172 -7.43 0.26 13.65
N LEU A 173 -8.03 -0.67 14.40
CA LEU A 173 -8.35 -0.44 15.80
C LEU A 173 -7.10 -0.23 16.67
N ILE A 174 -6.02 -0.98 16.41
CA ILE A 174 -4.78 -0.87 17.17
C ILE A 174 -4.03 0.40 16.76
N GLN A 175 -3.84 0.67 15.46
CA GLN A 175 -3.10 1.86 15.04
C GLN A 175 -3.84 3.16 15.42
N ASN A 176 -5.15 3.20 15.18
CA ASN A 176 -5.96 4.41 15.38
C ASN A 176 -6.17 4.74 16.88
N ASN A 177 -6.48 3.75 17.73
CA ASN A 177 -6.66 4.02 19.16
C ASN A 177 -5.36 4.03 19.98
N LEU A 178 -4.39 3.15 19.66
CA LEU A 178 -3.19 2.97 20.51
C LEU A 178 -2.02 3.84 20.05
N PHE A 179 -1.74 3.86 18.75
CA PHE A 179 -0.57 4.58 18.23
C PHE A 179 -0.89 6.06 17.99
N GLU A 180 -2.05 6.38 17.43
CA GLU A 180 -2.38 7.76 17.08
C GLU A 180 -2.89 8.59 18.25
N ILE A 181 -3.83 8.08 19.05
CA ILE A 181 -4.30 8.79 20.26
C ILE A 181 -3.38 8.52 21.46
N GLY A 182 -2.83 7.31 21.56
CA GLY A 182 -2.11 6.84 22.74
C GLY A 182 -0.68 7.36 22.83
N ILE A 183 0.12 7.31 21.75
CA ILE A 183 1.53 7.74 21.80
C ILE A 183 1.67 9.24 22.10
N PRO A 184 0.98 10.17 21.42
CA PRO A 184 1.16 11.60 21.67
C PRO A 184 0.77 11.96 23.10
N LYS A 185 -0.33 11.40 23.61
CA LYS A 185 -0.75 11.58 25.02
C LYS A 185 0.22 10.98 26.02
N LEU A 186 0.73 9.77 25.75
CA LEU A 186 1.69 9.11 26.64
C LEU A 186 3.01 9.85 26.66
N LYS A 187 3.51 10.32 25.52
CA LYS A 187 4.73 11.12 25.40
C LYS A 187 4.57 12.49 26.05
N LYS A 188 3.40 13.12 25.91
CA LYS A 188 3.05 14.37 26.62
C LYS A 188 3.00 14.15 28.14
N LEU A 189 2.42 13.04 28.61
CA LEU A 189 2.43 12.66 30.02
C LEU A 189 3.86 12.40 30.52
N PHE A 190 4.68 11.69 29.74
CA PHE A 190 6.08 11.41 30.10
C PHE A 190 6.94 12.67 30.15
N ARG A 191 6.73 13.60 29.21
CA ARG A 191 7.37 14.93 29.22
C ARG A 191 6.94 15.70 30.46
N LYS A 192 5.63 15.79 30.75
CA LYS A 192 5.12 16.45 31.95
C LYS A 192 5.70 15.85 33.24
N LEU A 193 5.77 14.52 33.35
CA LEU A 193 6.39 13.84 34.50
C LEU A 193 7.90 14.09 34.60
N LYS A 194 8.60 14.19 33.47
CA LYS A 194 10.04 14.52 33.43
C LYS A 194 10.29 15.99 33.79
N ASP A 195 9.44 16.89 33.33
CA ASP A 195 9.50 18.32 33.61
C ASP A 195 9.15 18.58 35.08
N GLU A 196 8.10 17.96 35.64
CA GLU A 196 7.79 18.01 37.08
C GLU A 196 8.95 17.47 37.93
N ARG A 197 9.66 16.44 37.46
CA ARG A 197 10.86 15.91 38.16
C ARG A 197 12.09 16.83 38.05
N THR A 198 12.12 17.71 37.05
CA THR A 198 13.21 18.67 36.82
C THR A 198 12.91 19.99 37.54
N GLU A 199 11.65 20.43 37.58
CA GLU A 199 11.18 21.62 38.30
C GLU A 199 11.32 21.50 39.83
N VAL A 200 11.22 20.29 40.41
CA VAL A 200 11.52 20.08 41.85
C VAL A 200 12.98 20.41 42.21
N LYS A 201 13.89 20.53 41.24
CA LYS A 201 15.27 21.00 41.47
C LYS A 201 15.48 22.51 41.27
N GLU A 202 14.53 23.22 40.68
CA GLU A 202 14.58 24.67 40.46
C GLU A 202 13.43 25.36 41.19
N MET A 203 13.36 25.16 42.51
CA MET A 203 12.54 26.02 43.36
C MET A 203 13.34 27.29 43.63
N ASP A 204 13.31 28.25 42.71
CA ASP A 204 13.35 29.68 43.08
C ASP A 204 12.99 30.60 41.91
N THR A 205 12.00 31.45 42.17
CA THR A 205 11.71 32.72 41.47
C THR A 205 11.54 32.64 39.95
N ASN A 206 10.31 32.48 39.48
CA ASN A 206 9.73 33.42 38.51
C ASN A 206 8.21 33.29 38.45
N GLN A 207 7.55 34.45 38.48
CA GLN A 207 6.10 34.62 38.38
C GLN A 207 5.54 33.86 37.17
N SER A 208 4.40 33.21 37.36
CA SER A 208 3.61 32.54 36.32
C SER A 208 3.19 33.54 35.24
N LYS A 209 4.04 33.76 34.25
CA LYS A 209 3.64 34.34 32.97
C LYS A 209 2.78 33.31 32.27
N ASP A 210 1.60 33.72 31.81
CA ASP A 210 0.83 32.90 30.88
C ASP A 210 1.77 32.48 29.73
N PRO A 211 1.82 31.18 29.40
CA PRO A 211 2.76 30.67 28.40
C PRO A 211 2.50 31.38 27.07
N GLN A 212 3.57 31.84 26.42
CA GLN A 212 3.43 32.46 25.11
C GLN A 212 3.03 31.41 24.07
N GLN A 213 2.39 31.83 22.98
CA GLN A 213 1.84 30.88 21.99
C GLN A 213 2.92 29.97 21.36
N TRP A 214 4.14 30.48 21.17
CA TRP A 214 5.25 29.67 20.64
C TRP A 214 5.76 28.62 21.64
N ASP A 215 5.64 28.85 22.96
CA ASP A 215 5.95 27.85 23.98
C ASP A 215 4.97 26.67 23.88
N LEU A 216 3.68 26.99 23.70
CA LEU A 216 2.62 25.99 23.51
C LEU A 216 2.85 25.19 22.22
N ASP A 217 3.21 25.85 21.12
CA ASP A 217 3.49 25.21 19.83
C ASP A 217 4.79 24.39 19.84
N TYR A 218 5.75 24.75 20.69
CA TYR A 218 7.00 24.02 20.83
C TYR A 218 6.81 22.64 21.47
N ILE A 219 5.88 22.53 22.42
CA ILE A 219 5.56 21.29 23.15
C ILE A 219 4.92 20.23 22.22
N LEU A 220 4.20 20.66 21.17
CA LEU A 220 3.55 19.79 20.19
C LEU A 220 4.55 18.96 19.37
N GLU A 221 4.08 17.87 18.77
CA GLU A 221 4.93 17.00 17.95
C GLU A 221 5.20 17.60 16.57
N PRO A 222 6.43 17.45 16.02
CA PRO A 222 6.74 17.90 14.67
C PRO A 222 6.03 17.02 13.64
N PHE A 223 5.61 17.63 12.54
CA PHE A 223 5.01 16.93 11.41
C PHE A 223 6.06 16.09 10.65
N THR A 224 5.79 14.81 10.44
CA THR A 224 6.73 13.85 9.79
C THR A 224 6.39 13.51 8.33
N GLY A 225 5.58 14.35 7.67
CA GLY A 225 5.11 14.10 6.30
C GLY A 225 3.81 13.31 6.23
N LEU A 226 3.24 13.18 5.02
CA LEU A 226 1.97 12.48 4.73
C LEU A 226 2.17 11.02 4.28
N THR A 227 3.41 10.57 4.14
CA THR A 227 3.72 9.25 3.57
C THR A 227 3.14 8.09 4.39
N PRO A 228 3.24 8.08 5.73
CA PRO A 228 2.62 7.04 6.56
C PRO A 228 1.10 6.98 6.42
N GLU A 229 0.43 8.14 6.36
CA GLU A 229 -1.02 8.28 6.22
C GLU A 229 -1.50 7.71 4.87
N TYR A 230 -0.85 8.09 3.77
CA TYR A 230 -1.16 7.51 2.45
C TYR A 230 -0.85 6.01 2.37
N MET A 231 0.22 5.55 3.03
CA MET A 231 0.58 4.13 3.05
C MET A 231 -0.52 3.28 3.66
N GLU A 232 -1.11 3.74 4.77
CA GLU A 232 -2.22 3.05 5.43
C GLU A 232 -3.44 2.94 4.51
N MET A 233 -3.84 4.06 3.91
CA MET A 233 -4.99 4.13 2.99
C MET A 233 -4.80 3.22 1.76
N ILE A 234 -3.59 3.13 1.23
CA ILE A 234 -3.31 2.33 0.02
C ILE A 234 -3.26 0.83 0.34
N ILE A 235 -2.75 0.45 1.50
CA ILE A 235 -2.82 -0.94 1.98
C ILE A 235 -4.29 -1.33 2.25
N GLN A 236 -5.11 -0.42 2.79
CA GLN A 236 -6.54 -0.64 2.93
C GLN A 236 -7.24 -0.81 1.57
N PHE A 237 -6.92 0.04 0.58
CA PHE A 237 -7.41 -0.10 -0.79
C PHE A 237 -7.05 -1.47 -1.39
N GLY A 238 -5.84 -1.97 -1.15
CA GLY A 238 -5.45 -3.31 -1.57
C GLY A 238 -6.22 -4.43 -0.86
N PHE A 239 -6.52 -4.32 0.45
CA PHE A 239 -7.36 -5.32 1.12
C PHE A 239 -8.76 -5.40 0.52
N VAL A 240 -9.34 -4.25 0.17
CA VAL A 240 -10.66 -4.18 -0.47
C VAL A 240 -10.61 -4.76 -1.87
N THR A 241 -9.70 -4.28 -2.72
CA THR A 241 -9.72 -4.62 -4.15
C THR A 241 -9.16 -6.00 -4.44
N LEU A 242 -8.11 -6.48 -3.78
CA LEU A 242 -7.47 -7.76 -4.11
C LEU A 242 -8.31 -8.98 -3.74
N PHE A 243 -9.18 -8.86 -2.72
CA PHE A 243 -9.90 -9.99 -2.13
C PHE A 243 -11.44 -9.82 -2.10
N VAL A 244 -11.98 -8.86 -2.86
CA VAL A 244 -13.44 -8.60 -2.91
C VAL A 244 -14.23 -9.83 -3.37
N ALA A 245 -13.68 -10.66 -4.27
CA ALA A 245 -14.34 -11.88 -4.73
C ALA A 245 -14.53 -12.92 -3.61
N SER A 246 -13.67 -12.89 -2.58
CA SER A 246 -13.78 -13.76 -1.40
C SER A 246 -14.64 -13.13 -0.30
N PHE A 247 -14.45 -11.83 -0.08
CA PHE A 247 -15.02 -11.11 1.05
C PHE A 247 -15.73 -9.83 0.59
N PRO A 248 -17.01 -9.92 0.17
CA PRO A 248 -17.74 -8.79 -0.42
C PRO A 248 -18.10 -7.69 0.57
N LEU A 249 -18.01 -7.94 1.88
CA LEU A 249 -18.25 -6.95 2.95
C LEU A 249 -17.04 -6.04 3.20
N ALA A 250 -15.88 -6.29 2.57
CA ALA A 250 -14.67 -5.49 2.75
C ALA A 250 -14.88 -3.97 2.52
N PRO A 251 -15.59 -3.52 1.47
CA PRO A 251 -15.82 -2.10 1.23
C PRO A 251 -16.62 -1.42 2.35
N VAL A 252 -17.54 -2.15 3.02
CA VAL A 252 -18.34 -1.60 4.12
C VAL A 252 -17.47 -1.32 5.33
N PHE A 253 -16.60 -2.26 5.69
CA PHE A 253 -15.65 -2.04 6.78
C PHE A 253 -14.63 -0.95 6.47
N ALA A 254 -14.16 -0.88 5.22
CA ALA A 254 -13.29 0.20 4.78
C ALA A 254 -13.98 1.58 4.87
N LEU A 255 -15.26 1.67 4.50
CA LEU A 255 -16.03 2.90 4.62
C LEU A 255 -16.16 3.35 6.08
N LEU A 256 -16.49 2.44 6.99
CA LEU A 256 -16.59 2.73 8.42
C LEU A 256 -15.26 3.22 9.00
N ASN A 257 -14.16 2.57 8.62
CA ASN A 257 -12.81 3.00 8.99
C ASN A 257 -12.53 4.41 8.47
N ASN A 258 -12.76 4.69 7.19
CA ASN A 258 -12.49 6.01 6.60
C ASN A 258 -13.33 7.14 7.25
N ILE A 259 -14.56 6.87 7.68
CA ILE A 259 -15.38 7.87 8.39
C ILE A 259 -14.76 8.25 9.73
N ILE A 260 -14.26 7.26 10.47
CA ILE A 260 -13.59 7.48 11.76
C ILE A 260 -12.25 8.18 11.52
N GLU A 261 -11.49 7.72 10.53
CA GLU A 261 -10.17 8.22 10.19
C GLU A 261 -10.18 9.71 9.86
N VAL A 262 -11.07 10.15 8.96
CA VAL A 262 -11.15 11.57 8.57
C VAL A 262 -11.33 12.48 9.78
N ARG A 263 -12.04 12.02 10.82
CA ARG A 263 -12.24 12.80 12.06
C ARG A 263 -11.01 12.75 12.97
N LEU A 264 -10.31 11.62 13.03
CA LEU A 264 -9.12 11.45 13.87
C LEU A 264 -7.92 12.18 13.27
N ASP A 265 -7.67 12.06 11.97
CA ASP A 265 -6.67 12.84 11.25
C ASP A 265 -6.92 14.34 11.42
N ALA A 266 -8.17 14.80 11.23
CA ALA A 266 -8.51 16.21 11.41
C ALA A 266 -8.21 16.70 12.84
N LYS A 267 -8.47 15.86 13.85
CA LYS A 267 -8.16 16.18 15.24
C LYS A 267 -6.65 16.19 15.50
N LYS A 268 -5.90 15.23 14.96
CA LYS A 268 -4.44 15.15 15.04
C LYS A 268 -3.79 16.40 14.45
N PHE A 269 -4.22 16.84 13.26
CA PHE A 269 -3.72 18.06 12.63
C PHE A 269 -4.07 19.35 13.37
N VAL A 270 -5.24 19.41 14.01
CA VAL A 270 -5.70 20.63 14.71
C VAL A 270 -5.18 20.72 16.14
N THR A 271 -4.96 19.59 16.84
CA THR A 271 -4.73 19.59 18.30
C THR A 271 -3.39 19.00 18.75
N GLU A 272 -2.75 18.14 17.96
CA GLU A 272 -1.58 17.36 18.42
C GLU A 272 -0.28 17.69 17.67
N LEU A 273 -0.39 18.09 16.41
CA LEU A 273 0.76 18.43 15.56
C LEU A 273 1.05 19.93 15.53
N ARG A 274 2.33 20.26 15.39
CA ARG A 274 2.76 21.60 15.00
C ARG A 274 2.35 21.87 13.55
N ARG A 275 1.98 23.12 13.26
CA ARG A 275 1.61 23.57 11.92
C ARG A 275 2.73 23.24 10.90
N PRO A 276 2.43 22.48 9.84
CA PRO A 276 3.40 22.19 8.79
C PRO A 276 3.55 23.37 7.81
N ASP A 277 4.69 23.40 7.12
CA ASP A 277 4.92 24.35 6.04
C ASP A 277 4.08 24.00 4.81
N THR A 278 3.45 25.01 4.21
CA THR A 278 2.57 24.80 3.06
C THR A 278 3.37 24.61 1.78
N VAL A 279 3.39 23.39 1.25
CA VAL A 279 3.99 23.06 -0.05
C VAL A 279 2.89 22.98 -1.11
N ARG A 280 3.12 23.57 -2.29
CA ARG A 280 2.18 23.51 -3.42
C ARG A 280 2.53 22.34 -4.33
N GLU A 281 1.76 21.26 -4.23
CA GLU A 281 1.82 20.13 -5.16
C GLU A 281 0.62 20.11 -6.10
N LYS A 282 0.80 19.55 -7.30
CA LYS A 282 -0.25 19.46 -8.34
C LYS A 282 -1.06 18.18 -8.25
N ASP A 283 -0.43 17.12 -7.76
CA ASP A 283 -0.92 15.75 -7.79
C ASP A 283 -0.48 14.97 -6.55
N ILE A 284 -1.10 13.80 -6.34
CA ILE A 284 -0.70 12.88 -5.26
C ILE A 284 0.66 12.20 -5.53
N GLY A 285 1.25 12.39 -6.71
CA GLY A 285 2.56 11.86 -7.08
C GLY A 285 2.55 10.35 -7.35
N ILE A 286 3.60 9.66 -6.88
CA ILE A 286 3.85 8.22 -7.14
C ILE A 286 2.71 7.30 -6.70
N TRP A 287 1.90 7.74 -5.73
CA TRP A 287 0.76 6.99 -5.20
C TRP A 287 -0.27 6.63 -6.27
N TYR A 288 -0.47 7.48 -7.29
CA TYR A 288 -1.36 7.16 -8.41
C TYR A 288 -0.89 5.92 -9.18
N ASN A 289 0.42 5.83 -9.45
CA ASN A 289 1.01 4.68 -10.14
C ASN A 289 0.87 3.40 -9.31
N ILE A 290 1.03 3.51 -7.99
CA ILE A 290 0.83 2.39 -7.06
C ILE A 290 -0.63 1.93 -7.07
N LEU A 291 -1.59 2.84 -6.98
CA LEU A 291 -3.03 2.54 -7.06
C LEU A 291 -3.40 1.86 -8.39
N SER A 292 -2.90 2.38 -9.52
CA SER A 292 -3.07 1.77 -10.85
C SER A 292 -2.49 0.36 -10.91
N GLY A 293 -1.31 0.15 -10.31
CA GLY A 293 -0.66 -1.15 -10.20
C GLY A 293 -1.48 -2.16 -9.40
N ILE A 294 -1.96 -1.77 -8.21
CA ILE A 294 -2.83 -2.61 -7.36
C ILE A 294 -4.14 -2.92 -8.09
N GLY A 295 -4.74 -1.95 -8.78
CA GLY A 295 -5.98 -2.15 -9.53
C GLY A 295 -5.83 -3.21 -10.64
N LYS A 296 -4.72 -3.18 -11.39
CA LYS A 296 -4.43 -4.19 -12.42
C LYS A 296 -4.15 -5.58 -11.79
N LEU A 297 -3.41 -5.60 -10.68
CA LEU A 297 -3.11 -6.83 -9.93
C LEU A 297 -4.38 -7.46 -9.35
N SER A 298 -5.33 -6.64 -8.87
CA SER A 298 -6.63 -7.05 -8.34
C SER A 298 -7.42 -7.92 -9.32
N VAL A 299 -7.41 -7.57 -10.61
CA VAL A 299 -8.12 -8.34 -11.65
C VAL A 299 -7.59 -9.78 -11.70
N ILE A 300 -6.27 -9.95 -11.72
CA ILE A 300 -5.63 -11.28 -11.82
C ILE A 300 -5.97 -12.13 -10.59
N ILE A 301 -5.93 -11.52 -9.41
CA ILE A 301 -6.10 -12.22 -8.13
C ILE A 301 -7.56 -12.61 -7.92
N ASN A 302 -8.50 -11.70 -8.12
CA ASN A 302 -9.92 -12.00 -7.95
C ASN A 302 -10.39 -13.11 -8.88
N VAL A 303 -9.92 -13.13 -10.12
CA VAL A 303 -10.25 -14.17 -11.10
C VAL A 303 -9.73 -15.52 -10.63
N SER A 304 -8.48 -15.57 -10.21
CA SER A 304 -7.84 -16.79 -9.72
C SER A 304 -8.57 -17.35 -8.50
N VAL A 305 -9.05 -16.48 -7.60
CA VAL A 305 -9.77 -16.87 -6.39
C VAL A 305 -11.21 -17.31 -6.69
N TRP A 306 -11.96 -16.54 -7.50
CA TRP A 306 -13.33 -16.89 -7.90
C TRP A 306 -13.38 -18.26 -8.57
N LEU A 307 -12.43 -18.48 -9.46
CA LEU A 307 -12.32 -19.71 -10.23
C LEU A 307 -11.96 -20.94 -9.39
N HIS A 308 -11.16 -20.75 -8.33
CA HIS A 308 -10.87 -21.82 -7.38
C HIS A 308 -12.16 -22.33 -6.71
N GLN A 309 -13.10 -21.43 -6.44
CA GLN A 309 -14.31 -21.70 -5.67
C GLN A 309 -15.51 -22.14 -6.53
N PHE A 310 -15.76 -21.49 -7.67
CA PHE A 310 -17.05 -21.60 -8.37
C PHE A 310 -17.03 -22.46 -9.64
N LEU A 311 -15.88 -22.70 -10.29
CA LEU A 311 -15.88 -23.41 -11.58
C LEU A 311 -16.38 -24.86 -11.46
N THR A 312 -16.04 -25.54 -10.36
CA THR A 312 -16.46 -26.93 -10.14
C THR A 312 -17.99 -27.06 -10.03
N MET A 313 -18.68 -26.00 -9.61
CA MET A 313 -20.13 -25.97 -9.48
C MET A 313 -20.86 -25.89 -10.84
N ILE A 314 -20.21 -25.32 -11.86
CA ILE A 314 -20.81 -25.04 -13.18
C ILE A 314 -20.73 -26.23 -14.14
N LEU A 315 -19.80 -27.17 -13.94
CA LEU A 315 -19.66 -28.37 -14.79
C LEU A 315 -20.75 -29.45 -14.59
N GLY A 316 -21.82 -29.14 -13.85
CA GLY A 316 -22.94 -30.05 -13.58
C GLY A 316 -24.03 -30.01 -14.65
N ASN A 317 -24.69 -31.14 -14.89
CA ASN A 317 -25.67 -31.36 -15.93
C ASN A 317 -27.06 -30.78 -15.57
N GLY A 318 -27.14 -29.45 -15.38
CA GLY A 318 -28.38 -28.71 -15.07
C GLY A 318 -28.94 -28.89 -13.65
N THR A 319 -28.53 -29.93 -12.91
CA THR A 319 -28.85 -30.13 -11.48
C THR A 319 -27.57 -30.41 -10.67
N MET A 320 -27.48 -29.85 -9.45
CA MET A 320 -26.32 -30.03 -8.55
C MET A 320 -26.43 -31.26 -7.63
N HIS A 321 -27.39 -32.14 -7.86
CA HIS A 321 -27.54 -33.35 -7.06
C HIS A 321 -26.33 -34.28 -7.25
N GLY A 322 -25.77 -34.75 -6.14
CA GLY A 322 -24.60 -35.63 -6.16
C GLY A 322 -23.25 -34.92 -6.37
N PHE A 323 -23.19 -33.59 -6.40
CA PHE A 323 -21.93 -32.83 -6.55
C PHE A 323 -20.88 -33.21 -5.51
N ILE A 324 -21.27 -33.32 -4.23
CA ILE A 324 -20.35 -33.73 -3.16
C ILE A 324 -19.83 -35.16 -3.39
N ASN A 325 -20.70 -36.07 -3.87
CA ASN A 325 -20.32 -37.44 -4.14
C ASN A 325 -19.40 -37.57 -5.37
N HIS A 326 -19.53 -36.65 -6.34
CA HIS A 326 -18.65 -36.55 -7.51
C HIS A 326 -17.30 -35.91 -7.19
N THR A 327 -17.27 -34.94 -6.28
CA THR A 327 -16.05 -34.20 -5.91
C THR A 327 -15.11 -34.99 -4.99
N LEU A 328 -15.64 -36.00 -4.29
CA LEU A 328 -14.89 -36.79 -3.33
C LEU A 328 -14.36 -38.09 -3.97
N SER A 329 -13.06 -38.34 -3.84
CA SER A 329 -12.43 -39.59 -4.25
C SER A 329 -12.39 -40.62 -3.12
N TYR A 330 -12.48 -41.90 -3.47
CA TYR A 330 -12.39 -43.02 -2.53
C TYR A 330 -10.94 -43.38 -2.22
N PHE A 331 -10.66 -43.70 -0.96
CA PHE A 331 -9.38 -44.20 -0.49
C PHE A 331 -9.57 -45.44 0.38
N ASN A 332 -8.74 -46.46 0.17
CA ASN A 332 -8.76 -47.68 0.97
C ASN A 332 -7.88 -47.50 2.22
N VAL A 333 -8.47 -47.67 3.41
CA VAL A 333 -7.80 -47.40 4.70
C VAL A 333 -6.61 -48.33 4.95
N SER A 334 -6.63 -49.55 4.39
CA SER A 334 -5.53 -50.51 4.52
C SER A 334 -4.21 -50.06 3.90
N GLN A 335 -4.24 -49.07 3.00
CA GLN A 335 -3.06 -48.55 2.30
C GLN A 335 -2.45 -47.31 2.96
N LEU A 336 -2.84 -47.00 4.20
CA LEU A 336 -2.16 -45.99 5.03
C LEU A 336 -0.76 -46.46 5.43
N LYS A 337 0.20 -45.53 5.46
CA LYS A 337 1.57 -45.82 5.92
C LYS A 337 1.54 -46.22 7.39
N ALA A 338 2.29 -47.26 7.76
CA ALA A 338 2.41 -47.71 9.14
C ALA A 338 2.82 -46.54 10.07
N GLY A 339 2.13 -46.38 11.20
CA GLY A 339 2.33 -45.27 12.15
C GLY A 339 1.56 -43.97 11.84
N THR A 340 0.81 -43.89 10.73
CA THR A 340 -0.04 -42.73 10.41
C THR A 340 -1.54 -42.99 10.57
N GLN A 341 -1.89 -44.15 11.10
CA GLN A 341 -3.27 -44.56 11.33
C GLN A 341 -3.86 -43.82 12.54
N PRO A 342 -5.16 -43.49 12.54
CA PRO A 342 -5.79 -42.87 13.69
C PRO A 342 -5.79 -43.83 14.88
N GLU A 343 -5.25 -43.40 16.04
CA GLU A 343 -5.20 -44.23 17.26
C GLU A 343 -6.58 -44.54 17.84
N ASN A 344 -7.58 -43.67 17.59
CA ASN A 344 -8.96 -43.86 18.05
C ASN A 344 -9.94 -43.58 16.90
N SER A 345 -10.68 -44.61 16.46
CA SER A 345 -11.84 -44.44 15.58
C SER A 345 -13.06 -44.03 16.40
N LEU A 346 -13.62 -42.86 16.13
CA LEU A 346 -14.89 -42.40 16.73
C LEU A 346 -16.11 -43.20 16.24
N PHE A 347 -15.94 -44.04 15.22
CA PHE A 347 -17.00 -44.83 14.63
C PHE A 347 -17.01 -46.24 15.24
N ALA A 348 -18.21 -46.71 15.62
CA ALA A 348 -18.42 -48.03 16.23
C ALA A 348 -18.23 -49.22 15.24
N GLN A 349 -18.00 -48.94 13.96
CA GLN A 349 -17.83 -49.94 12.90
C GLN A 349 -16.47 -49.77 12.21
N GLU A 350 -15.91 -50.88 11.74
CA GLU A 350 -14.68 -50.89 10.94
C GLU A 350 -14.90 -50.18 9.61
N VAL A 351 -14.17 -49.09 9.39
CA VAL A 351 -14.26 -48.27 8.17
C VAL A 351 -13.28 -48.81 7.13
N SER A 352 -13.79 -49.37 6.03
CA SER A 352 -12.99 -49.91 4.92
C SER A 352 -12.52 -48.82 3.94
N PHE A 353 -13.36 -47.83 3.66
CA PHE A 353 -13.06 -46.74 2.73
C PHE A 353 -13.28 -45.38 3.38
N CYS A 354 -12.35 -44.44 3.14
CA CYS A 354 -12.52 -43.04 3.47
C CYS A 354 -12.61 -42.18 2.21
N ARG A 355 -13.24 -41.00 2.32
CA ARG A 355 -13.37 -40.04 1.22
C ARG A 355 -12.51 -38.82 1.48
N PHE A 356 -11.83 -38.36 0.44
CA PHE A 356 -11.03 -37.13 0.48
C PHE A 356 -11.28 -36.28 -0.76
N LYS A 357 -10.98 -34.99 -0.67
CA LYS A 357 -11.24 -34.00 -1.73
C LYS A 357 -10.07 -33.94 -2.71
N ASP A 358 -10.11 -34.75 -3.75
CA ASP A 358 -9.21 -34.67 -4.91
C ASP A 358 -9.84 -35.40 -6.11
N TYR A 359 -9.44 -35.06 -7.34
CA TYR A 359 -9.93 -35.74 -8.55
C TYR A 359 -8.95 -36.87 -8.93
N ARG A 360 -9.09 -38.01 -8.24
CA ARG A 360 -8.27 -39.20 -8.46
C ARG A 360 -9.09 -40.42 -8.82
N GLU A 361 -8.48 -41.32 -9.57
CA GLU A 361 -9.08 -42.59 -9.92
C GLU A 361 -9.30 -43.48 -8.68
N PRO A 362 -10.40 -44.24 -8.63
CA PRO A 362 -10.76 -45.04 -7.47
C PRO A 362 -9.87 -46.28 -7.31
N PRO A 363 -9.87 -46.93 -6.12
CA PRO A 363 -8.95 -48.03 -5.82
C PRO A 363 -9.18 -49.30 -6.64
N TRP A 364 -10.33 -49.49 -7.27
CA TRP A 364 -10.64 -50.63 -8.14
C TRP A 364 -10.27 -50.40 -9.62
N SER A 365 -9.75 -49.23 -9.97
CA SER A 365 -9.28 -48.92 -11.32
C SER A 365 -7.85 -49.43 -11.56
N PRO A 366 -7.44 -49.71 -12.81
CA PRO A 366 -6.06 -50.12 -13.12
C PRO A 366 -5.01 -49.06 -12.79
N HIS A 367 -5.39 -47.77 -12.81
CA HIS A 367 -4.52 -46.62 -12.51
C HIS A 367 -4.84 -46.03 -11.12
N GLN A 368 -4.72 -46.87 -10.09
CA GLN A 368 -5.13 -46.55 -8.72
C GLN A 368 -4.48 -45.25 -8.17
N TYR A 369 -5.33 -44.29 -7.76
CA TYR A 369 -4.97 -42.98 -7.20
C TYR A 369 -4.16 -42.04 -8.09
N GLU A 370 -4.05 -42.31 -9.38
CA GLU A 370 -3.52 -41.34 -10.34
C GLU A 370 -4.54 -40.22 -10.58
N PHE A 371 -4.08 -39.10 -11.14
CA PHE A 371 -4.97 -37.99 -11.47
C PHE A 371 -5.93 -38.41 -12.59
N SER A 372 -7.23 -38.25 -12.34
CA SER A 372 -8.25 -38.62 -13.32
C SER A 372 -8.27 -37.64 -14.49
N LYS A 373 -8.84 -38.05 -15.64
CA LYS A 373 -9.10 -37.15 -16.78
C LYS A 373 -9.92 -35.92 -16.36
N GLN A 374 -10.82 -36.07 -15.39
CA GLN A 374 -11.62 -34.98 -14.84
C GLN A 374 -10.75 -33.89 -14.19
N TYR A 375 -9.66 -34.27 -13.51
CA TYR A 375 -8.72 -33.32 -12.92
C TYR A 375 -8.14 -32.37 -13.98
N TRP A 376 -7.64 -32.94 -15.07
CA TRP A 376 -7.04 -32.18 -16.17
C TRP A 376 -8.07 -31.36 -16.95
N ALA A 377 -9.28 -31.88 -17.13
CA ALA A 377 -10.38 -31.12 -17.74
C ALA A 377 -10.77 -29.90 -16.88
N VAL A 378 -10.91 -30.08 -15.57
CA VAL A 378 -11.20 -28.97 -14.64
C VAL A 378 -10.03 -27.99 -14.60
N LEU A 379 -8.78 -28.46 -14.55
CA LEU A 379 -7.59 -27.60 -14.52
C LEU A 379 -7.43 -26.76 -15.79
N SER A 380 -7.62 -27.36 -16.96
CA SER A 380 -7.54 -26.65 -18.24
C SER A 380 -8.68 -25.63 -18.40
N ALA A 381 -9.91 -26.01 -18.05
CA ALA A 381 -11.05 -25.08 -18.03
C ALA A 381 -10.81 -23.91 -17.06
N ARG A 382 -10.18 -24.19 -15.90
CA ARG A 382 -9.73 -23.15 -14.97
C ARG A 382 -8.78 -22.17 -15.65
N LEU A 383 -7.64 -22.65 -16.15
CA LEU A 383 -6.64 -21.77 -16.76
C LEU A 383 -7.19 -20.97 -17.96
N ALA A 384 -8.00 -21.60 -18.81
CA ALA A 384 -8.63 -20.94 -19.94
C ALA A 384 -9.56 -19.80 -19.49
N PHE A 385 -10.36 -20.02 -18.44
CA PHE A 385 -11.21 -18.97 -17.89
C PHE A 385 -10.40 -17.81 -17.31
N VAL A 386 -9.29 -18.08 -16.60
CA VAL A 386 -8.43 -17.00 -16.08
C VAL A 386 -7.96 -16.09 -17.21
N ILE A 387 -7.42 -16.68 -18.27
CA ILE A 387 -6.86 -15.94 -19.40
C ILE A 387 -7.97 -15.13 -20.10
N LEU A 388 -9.12 -15.73 -20.38
CA LEU A 388 -10.21 -15.05 -21.07
C LEU A 388 -10.78 -13.90 -20.24
N PHE A 389 -11.07 -14.14 -18.97
CA PHE A 389 -11.64 -13.12 -18.09
C PHE A 389 -10.63 -11.99 -17.83
N GLN A 390 -9.36 -12.31 -17.58
CA GLN A 390 -8.31 -11.33 -17.38
C GLN A 390 -8.20 -10.40 -18.58
N ASN A 391 -8.11 -10.94 -19.80
CA ASN A 391 -8.01 -10.11 -21.01
C ASN A 391 -9.27 -9.28 -21.23
N LEU A 392 -10.46 -9.84 -20.98
CA LEU A 392 -11.73 -9.12 -21.10
C LEU A 392 -11.81 -7.93 -20.15
N VAL A 393 -11.54 -8.13 -18.86
CA VAL A 393 -11.64 -7.05 -17.86
C VAL A 393 -10.55 -6.00 -18.06
N MET A 394 -9.33 -6.40 -18.43
CA MET A 394 -8.28 -5.45 -18.76
C MET A 394 -8.65 -4.61 -19.98
N PHE A 395 -9.22 -5.22 -21.02
CA PHE A 395 -9.73 -4.49 -22.18
C PHE A 395 -10.86 -3.53 -21.81
N LEU A 396 -11.85 -3.99 -21.04
CA LEU A 396 -12.94 -3.13 -20.58
C LEU A 396 -12.45 -1.97 -19.72
N SER A 397 -11.44 -2.19 -18.87
CA SER A 397 -10.83 -1.12 -18.07
C SER A 397 -10.18 -0.06 -18.95
N VAL A 398 -9.46 -0.45 -20.00
CA VAL A 398 -8.85 0.49 -20.96
C VAL A 398 -9.93 1.20 -21.78
N LEU A 399 -11.01 0.51 -22.13
CA LEU A 399 -12.14 1.10 -22.85
C LEU A 399 -12.84 2.17 -22.01
N VAL A 400 -13.06 1.92 -20.71
CA VAL A 400 -13.65 2.90 -19.79
C VAL A 400 -12.73 4.12 -19.63
N ASP A 401 -11.43 3.89 -19.47
CA ASP A 401 -10.40 4.94 -19.41
C ASP A 401 -10.39 5.79 -20.69
N TRP A 402 -10.55 5.15 -21.85
CA TRP A 402 -10.66 5.85 -23.14
C TRP A 402 -11.97 6.64 -23.30
N MET A 403 -13.08 6.16 -22.71
CA MET A 403 -14.39 6.82 -22.80
C MET A 403 -14.53 8.04 -21.89
N ILE A 404 -13.87 8.04 -20.73
CA ILE A 404 -13.98 9.11 -19.74
C ILE A 404 -12.85 10.12 -19.98
N PRO A 405 -13.14 11.37 -20.36
CA PRO A 405 -12.10 12.37 -20.55
C PRO A 405 -11.47 12.78 -19.22
N ASP A 406 -10.13 12.81 -19.15
CA ASP A 406 -9.37 13.17 -17.94
C ASP A 406 -9.65 14.57 -17.41
N ILE A 407 -10.00 15.52 -18.28
CA ILE A 407 -10.25 16.91 -17.94
C ILE A 407 -11.74 17.22 -18.14
N PRO A 408 -12.46 17.69 -17.10
CA PRO A 408 -13.86 18.07 -17.24
C PRO A 408 -14.00 19.28 -18.18
N LYS A 409 -15.12 19.34 -18.92
CA LYS A 409 -15.37 20.36 -19.93
C LYS A 409 -15.32 21.77 -19.36
N ASP A 410 -15.90 21.99 -18.17
CA ASP A 410 -15.96 23.31 -17.53
C ASP A 410 -14.56 23.89 -17.27
N ILE A 411 -13.63 23.06 -16.77
CA ILE A 411 -12.24 23.47 -16.52
C ILE A 411 -11.49 23.66 -17.83
N SER A 412 -11.72 22.80 -18.84
CA SER A 412 -11.12 22.98 -20.17
C SER A 412 -11.54 24.31 -20.80
N GLU A 413 -12.81 24.67 -20.69
CA GLU A 413 -13.34 25.95 -21.17
C GLU A 413 -12.80 27.12 -20.36
N GLN A 414 -12.69 27.01 -19.03
CA GLN A 414 -12.11 28.05 -18.20
C GLN A 414 -10.63 28.28 -18.56
N ILE A 415 -9.84 27.22 -18.70
CA ILE A 415 -8.43 27.31 -19.12
C ILE A 415 -8.34 27.96 -20.52
N LYS A 416 -9.24 27.64 -21.44
CA LYS A 416 -9.29 28.28 -22.77
C LYS A 416 -9.64 29.77 -22.67
N LYS A 417 -10.61 30.15 -21.83
CA LYS A 417 -10.98 31.55 -21.60
C LYS A 417 -9.81 32.33 -20.98
N GLU A 418 -9.18 31.81 -19.93
CA GLU A 418 -8.01 32.42 -19.29
C GLU A 418 -6.85 32.58 -20.28
N LYS A 419 -6.56 31.55 -21.10
CA LYS A 419 -5.55 31.65 -22.16
C LYS A 419 -5.89 32.68 -23.22
N THR A 420 -7.16 32.78 -23.63
CA THR A 420 -7.60 33.75 -24.63
C THR A 420 -7.45 35.18 -24.10
N VAL A 421 -7.93 35.43 -22.87
CA VAL A 421 -7.78 36.74 -22.20
C VAL A 421 -6.31 37.12 -22.02
N LEU A 422 -5.46 36.15 -21.65
CA LEU A 422 -4.02 36.38 -21.51
C LEU A 422 -3.37 36.75 -22.87
N VAL A 423 -3.72 36.05 -23.94
CA VAL A 423 -3.23 36.34 -25.29
C VAL A 423 -3.71 37.71 -25.77
N ASP A 424 -4.99 38.05 -25.57
CA ASP A 424 -5.55 39.35 -25.91
C ASP A 424 -4.85 40.49 -25.15
N PHE A 425 -4.54 40.27 -23.86
CA PHE A 425 -3.77 41.22 -23.06
C PHE A 425 -2.37 41.45 -23.64
N PHE A 426 -1.63 40.38 -23.97
CA PHE A 426 -0.32 40.49 -24.59
C PHE A 426 -0.35 41.18 -25.96
N LEU A 427 -1.33 40.85 -26.81
CA LEU A 427 -1.49 41.48 -28.11
C LEU A 427 -1.77 42.99 -27.99
N LYS A 428 -2.58 43.39 -27.00
CA LYS A 428 -2.87 44.80 -26.73
C LYS A 428 -1.63 45.55 -26.26
N GLU A 429 -0.84 44.96 -25.35
CA GLU A 429 0.40 45.55 -24.86
C GLU A 429 1.43 45.75 -25.99
N GLU A 430 1.60 44.75 -26.85
CA GLU A 430 2.50 44.85 -28.01
C GLU A 430 1.99 45.88 -29.03
N HIS A 431 0.68 45.97 -29.25
CA HIS A 431 0.09 46.98 -30.12
C HIS A 431 0.29 48.42 -29.58
N GLU A 432 0.21 48.62 -28.26
CA GLU A 432 0.53 49.89 -27.62
C GLU A 432 2.02 50.26 -27.75
N LYS A 433 2.94 49.29 -27.57
CA LYS A 433 4.37 49.51 -27.80
C LYS A 433 4.67 49.89 -29.25
N LEU A 434 4.06 49.21 -30.22
CA LEU A 434 4.23 49.52 -31.64
C LEU A 434 3.71 50.94 -31.97
N LYS A 435 2.54 51.33 -31.45
CA LYS A 435 2.03 52.70 -31.61
C LYS A 435 2.97 53.75 -31.00
N LEU A 436 3.57 53.46 -29.86
CA LEU A 436 4.60 54.31 -29.26
C LEU A 436 5.81 54.46 -30.18
N ILE A 437 6.34 53.36 -30.71
CA ILE A 437 7.46 53.36 -31.66
C ILE A 437 7.12 54.16 -32.92
N GLU A 438 5.94 53.94 -33.52
CA GLU A 438 5.48 54.71 -34.67
C GLU A 438 5.34 56.20 -34.35
N SER A 439 4.83 56.54 -33.16
CA SER A 439 4.72 57.94 -32.73
C SER A 439 6.08 58.60 -32.55
N PHE A 440 7.10 57.86 -32.06
CA PHE A 440 8.48 58.33 -31.99
C PHE A 440 9.08 58.54 -33.38
N ILE A 441 8.90 57.57 -34.29
CA ILE A 441 9.35 57.68 -35.69
C ILE A 441 8.67 58.86 -36.40
N ALA A 442 7.37 59.06 -36.17
CA ALA A 442 6.61 60.17 -36.72
C ALA A 442 7.09 61.52 -36.16
N ARG A 443 7.33 61.62 -34.83
CA ARG A 443 7.94 62.81 -34.21
C ARG A 443 9.32 63.11 -34.77
N ASP A 444 10.16 62.10 -35.00
CA ASP A 444 11.50 62.29 -35.59
C ASP A 444 11.41 62.75 -37.05
N LYS A 445 10.49 62.20 -37.84
CA LYS A 445 10.18 62.69 -39.20
C LYS A 445 9.67 64.13 -39.19
N GLN A 446 8.82 64.49 -38.21
CA GLN A 446 8.29 65.84 -38.07
C GLN A 446 9.40 66.83 -37.68
N LYS A 447 10.30 66.46 -36.75
CA LYS A 447 11.50 67.24 -36.38
C LYS A 447 12.45 67.45 -37.56
N ARG A 448 12.59 66.44 -38.44
CA ARG A 448 13.34 66.56 -39.70
C ARG A 448 12.65 67.47 -40.72
N ARG A 449 11.32 67.56 -40.73
CA ARG A 449 10.56 68.46 -41.62
C ARG A 449 10.42 69.90 -41.11
N SER A 450 10.40 70.12 -39.80
CA SER A 450 10.32 71.46 -39.18
C SER A 450 11.68 72.10 -38.91
N GLY A 451 12.77 71.50 -39.39
CA GLY A 451 14.12 72.02 -39.27
C GLY A 451 14.49 72.92 -40.44
N THR A 452 14.24 74.22 -40.30
CA THR A 452 15.04 75.26 -40.95
C THR A 452 16.51 75.01 -40.64
N LYS A 453 17.37 75.14 -41.65
CA LYS A 453 18.83 75.03 -41.60
C LYS A 453 19.42 75.60 -40.30
N SER A 454 19.92 74.75 -39.42
CA SER A 454 21.06 75.11 -38.59
C SER A 454 21.95 73.90 -38.37
N ARG A 455 23.15 74.03 -38.91
CA ARG A 455 24.28 73.11 -38.88
C ARG A 455 24.76 72.95 -37.44
N ARG A 456 24.77 71.73 -36.91
CA ARG A 456 25.75 71.34 -35.88
C ARG A 456 25.96 69.83 -35.86
N THR A 457 27.17 69.47 -36.26
CA THR A 457 27.88 68.23 -35.99
C THR A 457 27.82 67.89 -34.50
N ARG A 458 27.50 66.64 -34.14
CA ARG A 458 28.18 65.90 -33.07
C ARG A 458 27.81 64.41 -33.10
N ALA A 459 28.85 63.60 -32.98
CA ALA A 459 28.84 62.15 -32.91
C ALA A 459 27.93 61.63 -31.79
N ALA A 460 27.22 60.53 -32.05
CA ALA A 460 26.55 59.76 -31.01
C ALA A 460 27.48 58.59 -30.63
N SER A 461 28.25 58.78 -29.56
CA SER A 461 28.81 57.66 -28.81
C SER A 461 27.68 57.00 -28.03
N PHE A 462 27.64 55.67 -28.13
CA PHE A 462 26.98 54.79 -27.19
C PHE A 462 27.45 55.10 -25.75
N SER A 463 26.59 54.85 -24.77
CA SER A 463 26.78 54.95 -23.31
C SER A 463 26.57 56.34 -22.66
N GLN A 464 25.42 56.51 -22.01
CA GLN A 464 25.36 56.68 -20.56
C GLN A 464 23.90 56.79 -20.08
N CYS A 465 23.48 55.77 -19.35
CA CYS A 465 22.36 55.82 -18.44
C CYS A 465 22.81 56.65 -17.22
N HIS A 466 22.13 57.75 -16.91
CA HIS A 466 22.14 58.28 -15.55
C HIS A 466 20.86 59.05 -15.18
N ARG A 467 20.19 58.50 -14.17
CA ARG A 467 19.56 59.15 -13.00
C ARG A 467 19.06 60.59 -13.14
N SER A 468 17.79 60.79 -12.81
CA SER A 468 17.27 62.01 -12.17
C SER A 468 16.56 61.67 -10.84
N PRO A 469 16.33 62.66 -9.95
CA PRO A 469 16.39 62.50 -8.50
C PRO A 469 15.03 62.29 -7.80
N LYS A 470 15.16 61.95 -6.51
CA LYS A 470 14.15 61.68 -5.49
C LYS A 470 12.85 62.52 -5.56
N GLY A 471 11.73 61.81 -5.45
CA GLY A 471 10.43 62.29 -4.96
C GLY A 471 9.69 61.10 -4.33
N SER A 472 9.30 61.25 -3.08
CA SER A 472 8.86 60.25 -2.10
C SER A 472 7.61 59.42 -2.49
N PHE A 473 7.66 58.10 -2.32
CA PHE A 473 6.54 57.31 -1.76
C PHE A 473 7.09 56.04 -1.08
N THR A 474 6.49 55.76 0.07
CA THR A 474 6.74 54.75 1.10
C THR A 474 7.00 53.32 0.62
N SER A 475 8.12 52.71 1.05
CA SER A 475 8.35 51.26 0.99
C SER A 475 8.11 50.63 2.36
N PHE A 476 7.11 49.76 2.44
CA PHE A 476 6.90 48.82 3.53
C PHE A 476 8.07 47.81 3.53
N SER A 477 8.78 47.72 4.65
CA SER A 477 9.87 46.77 4.88
C SER A 477 9.30 45.41 5.25
N SER A 478 9.45 44.39 4.40
CA SER A 478 9.38 42.99 4.82
C SER A 478 10.78 42.53 5.21
N GLN A 479 11.02 42.42 6.52
CA GLN A 479 12.20 41.75 7.07
C GLN A 479 12.13 40.26 6.72
N HIS A 480 13.05 39.79 5.89
CA HIS A 480 13.49 38.40 5.89
C HIS A 480 14.56 38.27 6.98
N THR A 481 14.20 37.72 8.13
CA THR A 481 15.15 37.19 9.10
C THR A 481 15.62 35.83 8.61
N VAL A 482 16.93 35.74 8.34
CA VAL A 482 17.69 34.50 8.31
C VAL A 482 17.93 34.10 9.77
N VAL A 483 17.32 33.00 10.20
CA VAL A 483 17.79 32.09 11.25
C VAL A 483 17.47 30.68 10.78
#